data_AF-A0A7C1ARE9-F1
#
_entry.id   AF-A0A7C1ARE9-F1
#
_cell.length_a   1.000
_cell.length_b   1.000
_cell.length_c   1.000
_cell.angle_alpha   90.00
_cell.angle_beta   90.00
_cell.angle_gamma   90.00
#
_symmetry.space_group_name_H-M   'P 1'
#
loop_
_entity.id
_entity.type
_entity.pdbx_description
1 polymer ?
#
loop_
_entity_poly.entity_id
_entity_poly.type
_entity_poly.pdbx_seq_one_letter_code
_entity_poly.pdbx_strand_id
1 'polypeptide(L)'
;MIPGSSDLHFDRMPRLWVPLRAFLVAPFLGSAGGLLLVFAGDAAFSSRWVPSLLAATHLVTLGFITLVMLGAIVQVLPVVTGVSVPSSDWV
;
A
#
# COMPACT_ATOMS: atom_id res chain seq x y z
N MET A 1 -26.14 -24.54 -4.15
CA MET A 1 -26.01 -23.94 -2.80
C MET A 1 -25.45 -25.01 -1.89
N ILE A 2 -24.16 -24.96 -1.55
CA ILE A 2 -23.56 -25.84 -0.53
C ILE A 2 -23.44 -25.02 0.76
N PRO A 3 -24.13 -25.40 1.85
CA PRO A 3 -24.00 -24.75 3.14
C PRO A 3 -22.68 -25.14 3.83
N GLY A 4 -21.89 -24.15 4.26
CA GLY A 4 -20.83 -24.30 5.27
C GLY A 4 -19.45 -24.75 4.80
N SER A 5 -18.69 -23.88 4.12
CA SER A 5 -17.22 -23.90 4.20
C SER A 5 -16.69 -22.48 4.00
N SER A 6 -15.70 -22.08 4.79
CA SER A 6 -14.89 -20.89 4.61
C SER A 6 -14.23 -20.90 3.22
N ASP A 7 -14.89 -20.30 2.23
CA ASP A 7 -14.57 -20.41 0.80
C ASP A 7 -13.45 -19.43 0.40
N LEU A 8 -12.22 -19.73 0.85
CA LEU A 8 -11.02 -18.98 0.53
C LEU A 8 -10.15 -19.78 -0.44
N HIS A 9 -9.81 -19.17 -1.58
CA HIS A 9 -9.04 -19.78 -2.66
C HIS A 9 -7.55 -19.50 -2.52
N PHE A 10 -6.91 -20.11 -1.52
CA PHE A 10 -5.47 -19.91 -1.28
C PHE A 10 -4.57 -20.43 -2.42
N ASP A 11 -5.07 -21.37 -3.23
CA ASP A 11 -4.45 -21.83 -4.47
C ASP A 11 -4.33 -20.72 -5.54
N ARG A 12 -5.12 -19.64 -5.39
CA ARG A 12 -5.14 -18.48 -6.28
C ARG A 12 -4.29 -17.30 -5.78
N MET A 13 -3.59 -17.46 -4.65
CA MET A 13 -2.73 -16.43 -4.11
C MET A 13 -1.64 -16.03 -5.13
N PRO A 14 -1.42 -14.73 -5.40
CA PRO A 14 -0.38 -14.31 -6.33
C PRO A 14 1.00 -14.67 -5.79
N ARG A 15 2.00 -14.75 -6.69
CA ARG A 15 3.40 -14.88 -6.31
C ARG A 15 3.75 -13.79 -5.29
N LEU A 16 4.39 -14.16 -4.17
CA LEU A 16 4.69 -13.25 -3.06
C LEU A 16 5.39 -11.96 -3.51
N TRP A 17 6.26 -12.06 -4.51
CA TRP A 17 7.01 -10.92 -5.03
C TRP A 17 6.10 -9.78 -5.56
N VAL A 18 4.91 -10.10 -6.09
CA VAL A 18 3.98 -9.14 -6.70
C VAL A 18 3.43 -8.12 -5.68
N PRO A 19 2.86 -8.51 -4.53
CA PRO A 19 2.51 -7.56 -3.46
C PRO A 19 3.73 -7.06 -2.68
N LEU A 20 4.79 -7.88 -2.55
CA LEU A 20 5.96 -7.55 -1.74
C LEU A 20 6.69 -6.30 -2.24
N ARG A 21 6.81 -6.08 -3.56
CA ARG A 21 7.41 -4.83 -4.09
C ARG A 21 6.72 -3.57 -3.57
N ALA A 22 5.39 -3.57 -3.46
CA ALA A 22 4.64 -2.43 -2.96
C ALA A 22 4.89 -2.24 -1.45
N PHE A 23 4.90 -3.34 -0.69
CA PHE A 23 5.23 -3.32 0.73
C PHE A 23 6.68 -2.97 1.04
N LEU A 24 7.62 -3.23 0.14
CA LEU A 24 9.01 -2.81 0.33
C LEU A 24 9.18 -1.31 0.08
N VAL A 25 8.47 -0.73 -0.88
CA VAL A 25 8.56 0.71 -1.19
C VAL A 25 7.81 1.56 -0.16
N ALA A 26 6.66 1.08 0.34
CA ALA A 26 5.80 1.87 1.22
C ALA A 26 6.53 2.42 2.48
N PRO A 27 7.29 1.63 3.27
CA PRO A 27 8.00 2.11 4.45
C PRO A 27 8.91 3.29 4.15
N PHE A 28 9.61 3.27 3.02
CA PHE A 28 10.49 4.39 2.63
C PHE A 28 9.71 5.68 2.40
N LEU A 29 8.52 5.61 1.81
CA LEU A 29 7.66 6.78 1.58
C LEU A 29 7.05 7.29 2.89
N GLY A 30 6.66 6.40 3.80
CA GLY A 30 6.23 6.77 5.15
C GLY A 30 7.35 7.43 5.96
N SER A 31 8.54 6.82 5.96
CA SER A 31 9.74 7.36 6.60
C SER A 31 10.16 8.70 5.99
N ALA A 32 10.08 8.87 4.67
CA ALA A 32 10.37 10.15 4.02
C ALA A 32 9.41 11.25 4.48
N GLY A 33 8.11 10.94 4.65
CA GLY A 33 7.14 11.89 5.21
C GLY A 33 7.48 12.29 6.64
N GLY A 34 7.85 11.32 7.48
CA GLY A 34 8.28 11.58 8.86
C GLY A 34 9.58 12.40 8.93
N LEU A 35 10.60 12.01 8.17
CA LEU A 35 11.87 12.74 8.08
C LEU A 35 11.66 14.18 7.59
N LEU A 36 10.79 14.38 6.60
CA LEU A 36 10.45 15.71 6.11
C LEU A 36 9.88 16.59 7.22
N LEU A 37 8.99 16.05 8.07
CA LEU A 37 8.45 16.78 9.21
C LEU A 37 9.50 17.04 10.29
N VAL A 38 10.38 16.08 10.58
CA VAL A 38 11.50 16.26 11.52
C VAL A 38 12.43 17.39 11.07
N PHE A 39 12.77 17.45 9.79
CA PHE A 39 13.63 18.51 9.25
C PHE A 39 12.92 19.86 9.10
N ALA A 40 11.62 19.86 8.81
CA ALA A 40 10.84 21.10 8.70
C ALA A 40 10.53 21.73 10.08
N GLY A 41 10.46 20.93 11.13
CA GLY A 41 10.21 21.38 12.51
C GLY A 41 8.85 22.09 12.66
N ASP A 42 8.77 23.00 13.64
CA ASP A 42 7.53 23.72 13.99
C ASP A 42 6.95 24.53 12.82
N ALA A 43 7.79 24.97 11.88
CA ALA A 43 7.36 25.73 10.71
C ALA A 43 6.37 24.94 9.84
N ALA A 44 6.46 23.60 9.80
CA ALA A 44 5.51 22.75 9.10
C ALA A 44 4.08 22.86 9.66
N PHE A 45 3.94 23.19 10.94
CA PHE A 45 2.65 23.26 11.63
C PHE A 45 2.10 24.67 11.79
N SER A 46 2.79 25.68 11.25
CA SER A 46 2.34 27.08 11.29
C SER A 46 1.03 27.32 10.54
N SER A 47 0.76 26.53 9.48
CA SER A 47 -0.49 26.53 8.73
C SER A 47 -0.67 25.20 8.02
N ARG A 48 -1.93 24.81 7.81
CA ARG A 48 -2.28 23.60 7.04
C ARG A 48 -1.86 23.65 5.56
N TRP A 49 -1.50 24.82 5.05
CA TRP A 49 -1.17 25.06 3.64
C TRP A 49 0.33 25.22 3.38
N VAL A 50 1.18 25.00 4.39
CA VAL A 50 2.64 25.07 4.20
C VAL A 50 3.08 23.91 3.29
N PRO A 51 3.98 24.15 2.31
CA PRO A 51 4.40 23.12 1.37
C PRO A 51 4.95 21.85 2.01
N SER A 52 5.66 21.96 3.14
CA SER A 52 6.22 20.80 3.86
C SER A 52 5.11 19.88 4.41
N LEU A 53 4.10 20.44 5.05
CA LEU A 53 2.98 19.67 5.61
C LEU A 53 2.11 19.05 4.51
N LEU A 54 1.90 19.77 3.40
CA LEU A 54 1.23 19.22 2.22
C LEU A 54 2.06 18.06 1.63
N ALA A 55 3.37 18.22 1.44
CA ALA A 55 4.24 17.17 0.93
C ALA A 55 4.24 15.93 1.85
N ALA A 56 4.33 16.11 3.18
CA ALA A 56 4.22 15.02 4.14
C ALA A 56 2.87 14.29 4.02
N THR A 57 1.78 15.04 3.89
CA THR A 57 0.44 14.47 3.71
C THR A 57 0.36 13.60 2.45
N HIS A 58 0.91 14.06 1.33
CA HIS A 58 0.94 13.30 0.08
C HIS A 58 1.84 12.07 0.17
N LEU A 59 3.03 12.20 0.78
CA LEU A 59 3.93 11.07 1.01
C LEU A 59 3.27 9.96 1.84
N VAL A 60 2.51 10.33 2.86
CA VAL A 60 1.79 9.36 3.69
C VAL A 60 0.58 8.78 2.95
N THR A 61 -0.27 9.61 2.36
CA THR A 61 -1.54 9.16 1.77
C THR A 61 -1.36 8.51 0.39
N LEU A 62 -0.81 9.26 -0.56
CA LEU A 62 -0.58 8.78 -1.93
C LEU A 62 0.63 7.86 -2.03
N GLY A 63 1.62 8.02 -1.15
CA GLY A 63 2.78 7.14 -1.10
C GLY A 63 2.53 5.89 -0.25
N PHE A 64 2.63 6.02 1.06
CA PHE A 64 2.61 4.88 2.00
C PHE A 64 1.27 4.12 1.98
N ILE A 65 0.15 4.80 2.26
CA ILE A 65 -1.16 4.15 2.39
C ILE A 65 -1.57 3.49 1.07
N THR A 66 -1.49 4.23 -0.04
CA THR A 66 -1.86 3.69 -1.37
C THR A 66 -1.05 2.45 -1.72
N LEU A 67 0.28 2.46 -1.53
CA LEU A 67 1.10 1.27 -1.83
C LEU A 67 0.78 0.08 -0.92
N VAL A 68 0.56 0.30 0.37
CA VAL A 68 0.13 -0.76 1.31
C VAL A 68 -1.21 -1.33 0.87
N MET A 69 -2.19 -0.48 0.57
CA MET A 69 -3.52 -0.92 0.15
C MET A 69 -3.47 -1.66 -1.19
N LEU A 70 -2.70 -1.19 -2.16
CA LEU A 70 -2.53 -1.88 -3.43
C LEU A 70 -1.88 -3.25 -3.25
N GLY A 71 -0.81 -3.36 -2.45
CA GLY A 71 -0.19 -4.64 -2.13
C GLY A 71 -1.17 -5.61 -1.47
N ALA A 72 -1.94 -5.13 -0.50
CA ALA A 72 -2.94 -5.92 0.20
C ALA A 72 -4.09 -6.36 -0.71
N ILE A 73 -4.63 -5.46 -1.53
CA ILE A 73 -5.73 -5.74 -2.49
C ILE A 73 -5.29 -6.82 -3.48
N VAL A 74 -4.08 -6.72 -4.03
CA VAL A 74 -3.53 -7.73 -4.93
C VAL A 74 -3.42 -9.09 -4.25
N GLN A 75 -3.05 -9.14 -2.97
CA GLN A 75 -2.95 -10.39 -2.22
C GLN A 75 -4.31 -10.99 -1.84
N VAL A 76 -5.29 -10.15 -1.47
CA VAL A 76 -6.58 -10.59 -0.91
C VAL A 76 -7.63 -10.87 -1.99
N LEU A 77 -7.71 -10.04 -3.05
CA LEU A 77 -8.74 -10.20 -4.08
C LEU A 77 -8.77 -11.60 -4.71
N PRO A 78 -7.64 -12.21 -5.09
CA PRO A 78 -7.66 -13.54 -5.71
C PRO A 78 -8.15 -14.62 -4.76
N VAL A 79 -7.82 -14.49 -3.47
CA VAL A 79 -8.22 -15.45 -2.43
C VAL A 79 -9.72 -15.37 -2.16
N VAL A 80 -10.29 -14.15 -2.17
CA VAL A 80 -11.72 -13.94 -1.88
C VAL A 80 -12.60 -14.19 -3.11
N THR A 81 -12.11 -13.89 -4.31
CA THR A 81 -12.92 -13.97 -5.55
C THR A 81 -12.70 -15.25 -6.35
N GLY A 82 -11.62 -16.01 -6.07
CA GLY A 82 -11.18 -17.14 -6.89
C GLY A 82 -10.60 -16.76 -8.26
N VAL A 83 -10.58 -15.47 -8.61
CA VAL A 83 -10.04 -14.96 -9.86
C VAL A 83 -8.56 -14.65 -9.70
N SER A 84 -7.71 -15.38 -10.41
CA SER A 84 -6.27 -15.14 -10.43
C SER A 84 -5.93 -13.81 -11.09
N VAL A 85 -4.93 -13.11 -10.56
CA VAL A 85 -4.31 -11.96 -11.25
C VAL A 85 -3.67 -12.48 -12.55
N PRO A 86 -3.99 -11.91 -13.73
CA PRO A 86 -3.39 -12.31 -14.99
C PRO A 86 -1.86 -12.31 -14.89
N SER A 87 -1.21 -13.40 -15.30
CA SER A 87 0.25 -13.46 -15.35
C SER A 87 0.72 -12.43 -16.36
N SER A 88 1.38 -11.40 -15.85
CA SER A 88 2.06 -10.44 -16.67
C SER A 88 3.53 -10.82 -16.57
N ASP A 89 4.02 -11.65 -17.51
CA ASP A 89 5.38 -12.18 -17.54
C ASP A 89 6.48 -11.09 -17.70
N TRP A 90 6.10 -9.81 -17.54
CA TRP A 90 6.96 -8.64 -17.58
C TRP A 90 7.41 -8.16 -16.18
N VAL A 91 7.32 -9.01 -15.15
CA VAL A 91 8.03 -8.80 -13.88
C VAL A 91 8.78 -10.02 -13.38
#